data_AF-A0A3P6QMU9-F1
#
_entry.id   AF-A0A3P6QMU9-F1
#
_cell.length_a   1.000
_cell.length_b   1.000
_cell.length_c   1.000
_cell.angle_alpha   90.00
_cell.angle_beta   90.00
_cell.angle_gamma   90.00
#
_symmetry.space_group_name_H-M   'P 1'
#
loop_
_entity.id
_entity.type
_entity.pdbx_description
1 polymer ?
#
loop_
_entity_poly.entity_id
_entity_poly.type
_entity_poly.pdbx_seq_one_letter_code
_entity_poly.pdbx_strand_id
1 'polypeptide(L)'
;MKMNPQWWKTISSIGSSYIARYQVWEFQKECYGMFKTWSCIFGVMDIPDIITRPELVVHKFSLDLQPAGYMCLLKEIRYRSHNPVDFDAVSYSEMPTVELHNGKRITELTHPEWLLQSSFYK
;
A
#
# COMPACT_ATOMS: atom_id res chain seq x y z
N MET A 1 14.97 -11.69 -5.70
CA MET A 1 15.62 -10.36 -5.81
C MET A 1 14.86 -9.43 -4.86
N LYS A 2 15.47 -8.81 -3.83
CA LYS A 2 14.74 -7.97 -2.87
C LYS A 2 14.29 -6.68 -3.56
N MET A 3 13.09 -6.67 -4.12
CA MET A 3 12.44 -5.43 -4.56
C MET A 3 11.87 -4.76 -3.31
N ASN A 4 12.72 -4.02 -2.59
CA ASN A 4 12.23 -3.01 -1.68
C ASN A 4 11.28 -2.10 -2.50
N PRO A 5 10.11 -1.72 -1.96
CA PRO A 5 9.27 -0.74 -2.64
C PRO A 5 10.12 0.48 -2.97
N GLN A 6 9.96 1.02 -4.17
CA GLN A 6 10.66 2.24 -4.55
C GLN A 6 10.35 3.32 -3.51
N TRP A 7 11.37 4.09 -3.11
CA TRP A 7 11.33 4.98 -1.93
C TRP A 7 10.17 6.00 -1.94
N TRP A 8 9.55 6.23 -3.10
CA TRP A 8 8.38 7.09 -3.35
C TRP A 8 7.00 6.40 -3.22
N LYS A 9 6.90 5.16 -2.71
CA LYS A 9 5.64 4.46 -2.43
C LYS A 9 5.65 3.84 -1.03
N THR A 10 5.82 4.70 -0.04
CA THR A 10 5.88 4.35 1.38
C THR A 10 4.86 5.17 2.19
N ILE A 11 4.68 4.86 3.48
CA ILE A 11 3.80 5.64 4.38
C ILE A 11 4.12 7.15 4.35
N SER A 12 5.37 7.53 4.11
CA SER A 12 5.82 8.92 4.06
C SER A 12 5.73 9.58 2.68
N SER A 13 5.51 8.81 1.62
CA SER A 13 5.43 9.32 0.24
C SER A 13 4.53 8.41 -0.60
N ILE A 14 3.32 8.87 -0.92
CA ILE A 14 2.29 8.03 -1.54
C ILE A 14 2.59 7.71 -3.01
N GLY A 15 2.94 8.74 -3.81
CA GLY A 15 3.30 8.56 -5.22
C GLY A 15 2.19 7.97 -6.09
N SER A 16 0.91 8.15 -5.74
CA SER A 16 -0.24 7.61 -6.47
C SER A 16 -1.55 8.33 -6.13
N SER A 17 -2.50 8.31 -7.06
CA SER A 17 -3.88 8.76 -6.85
C SER A 17 -4.77 7.72 -6.14
N TYR A 18 -4.29 6.48 -5.94
CA TYR A 18 -5.07 5.37 -5.38
C TYR A 18 -4.38 4.71 -4.18
N ILE A 19 -4.96 4.86 -2.99
CA ILE A 19 -4.46 4.27 -1.72
C ILE A 19 -5.43 3.25 -1.09
N ALA A 20 -6.59 3.01 -1.70
CA ALA A 20 -7.62 2.22 -1.03
C ALA A 20 -7.20 0.75 -0.84
N ARG A 21 -6.40 0.20 -1.77
CA ARG A 21 -6.05 -1.22 -1.75
C ARG A 21 -4.68 -1.53 -2.35
N TYR A 22 -3.90 -2.30 -1.61
CA TYR A 22 -2.71 -2.97 -2.12
C TYR A 22 -3.06 -4.38 -2.61
N GLN A 23 -2.73 -4.68 -3.86
CA GLN A 23 -2.98 -5.97 -4.49
C GLN A 23 -1.88 -6.30 -5.48
N VAL A 24 -1.47 -7.57 -5.50
CA VAL A 24 -0.46 -8.09 -6.41
C VAL A 24 -1.08 -9.14 -7.33
N TRP A 25 -0.91 -8.93 -8.63
CA TRP A 25 -1.25 -9.89 -9.68
C TRP A 25 -0.03 -10.74 -10.04
N GLU A 26 -0.28 -11.93 -10.59
CA GLU A 26 0.74 -12.95 -10.89
C GLU A 26 1.93 -12.45 -11.72
N PHE A 27 1.69 -11.51 -12.63
CA PHE A 27 2.70 -10.96 -13.52
C PHE A 27 3.46 -9.74 -12.97
N GLN A 28 3.16 -9.29 -11.74
CA GLN A 28 3.71 -8.02 -11.21
C GLN A 28 4.99 -8.21 -10.40
N LYS A 29 4.98 -9.16 -9.46
CA LYS A 29 6.12 -9.45 -8.61
C LYS A 29 6.02 -10.84 -7.97
N GLU A 30 7.12 -11.28 -7.38
CA GLU A 30 7.14 -12.47 -6.52
C GLU A 30 6.12 -12.32 -5.37
N CYS A 31 5.36 -13.39 -5.13
CA CYS A 31 4.45 -13.55 -4.02
C CYS A 31 5.02 -14.66 -3.12
N TYR A 32 5.31 -14.35 -1.86
CA TYR A 32 5.88 -15.35 -0.94
C TYR A 32 4.81 -16.23 -0.26
N GLY A 33 3.53 -15.99 -0.55
CA GLY A 33 2.43 -16.90 -0.24
C GLY A 33 2.05 -17.77 -1.46
N MET A 34 0.83 -17.58 -1.97
CA MET A 34 0.28 -18.38 -3.09
C MET A 34 -0.59 -17.54 -4.01
N PHE A 35 -0.50 -17.73 -5.33
CA PHE A 35 -1.49 -17.15 -6.26
C PHE A 35 -2.78 -17.97 -6.28
N LYS A 36 -3.92 -17.28 -6.12
CA LYS A 36 -5.26 -17.87 -6.29
C LYS A 36 -6.16 -16.88 -7.00
N THR A 37 -6.77 -17.32 -8.11
CA THR A 37 -7.55 -16.45 -9.00
C THR A 37 -6.72 -15.26 -9.48
N TRP A 38 -5.49 -15.53 -9.96
CA TRP A 38 -4.54 -14.55 -10.52
C TRP A 38 -4.00 -13.47 -9.55
N SER A 39 -4.46 -13.46 -8.29
CA SER A 39 -4.01 -12.52 -7.25
C SER A 39 -3.24 -13.23 -6.13
N CYS A 40 -2.21 -12.58 -5.60
CA CYS A 40 -1.40 -13.08 -4.48
C CYS A 40 -2.24 -13.16 -3.19
N ILE A 41 -2.22 -14.33 -2.56
CA ILE A 41 -2.56 -14.52 -1.14
C ILE A 41 -1.25 -14.36 -0.39
N PHE A 42 -1.12 -13.28 0.39
CA PHE A 42 0.11 -12.91 1.06
C PHE A 42 0.48 -13.88 2.18
N GLY A 43 1.78 -14.15 2.29
CA GLY A 43 2.40 -14.96 3.31
C GLY A 43 3.16 -14.14 4.35
N VAL A 44 3.82 -14.84 5.28
CA VAL A 44 4.61 -14.21 6.37
C VAL A 44 5.74 -13.35 5.82
N MET A 45 6.39 -13.80 4.75
CA MET A 45 7.53 -13.10 4.15
C MET A 45 7.13 -11.85 3.35
N ASP A 46 5.84 -11.67 3.05
CA ASP A 46 5.31 -10.47 2.40
C ASP A 46 5.03 -9.33 3.40
N ILE A 47 4.94 -9.63 4.71
CA ILE A 47 4.58 -8.65 5.75
C ILE A 47 5.51 -7.44 5.82
N PRO A 48 6.85 -7.59 5.77
CA PRO A 48 7.75 -6.43 5.82
C PRO A 48 7.53 -5.42 4.69
N ASP A 49 7.16 -5.88 3.49
CA ASP A 49 6.77 -4.99 2.38
C ASP A 49 5.44 -4.31 2.73
N ILE A 50 4.42 -5.09 3.06
CA ILE A 50 3.05 -4.63 3.32
C ILE A 50 3.00 -3.51 4.37
N ILE A 51 3.71 -3.65 5.49
CA ILE A 51 3.64 -2.67 6.60
C ILE A 51 4.31 -1.33 6.30
N THR A 52 5.04 -1.23 5.19
CA THR A 52 5.70 0.01 4.73
C THR A 52 4.91 0.74 3.67
N ARG A 53 3.86 0.12 3.13
CA ARG A 53 3.06 0.65 2.04
C ARG A 53 2.06 1.71 2.51
N PRO A 54 1.72 2.71 1.66
CA PRO A 54 0.74 3.74 1.99
C PRO A 54 -0.73 3.27 1.94
N GLU A 55 -1.02 2.12 1.34
CA GLU A 55 -2.39 1.67 1.14
C GLU A 55 -3.09 1.25 2.45
N LEU A 56 -4.39 1.54 2.52
CA LEU A 56 -5.21 1.36 3.72
C LEU A 56 -5.64 -0.11 3.94
N VAL A 57 -5.80 -0.86 2.86
CA VAL A 57 -6.29 -2.25 2.89
C VAL A 57 -5.41 -3.12 2.01
N VAL A 58 -5.19 -4.37 2.44
CA VAL A 58 -4.39 -5.34 1.70
C VAL A 58 -5.29 -6.45 1.17
N HIS A 59 -5.14 -6.77 -0.11
CA HIS A 59 -5.85 -7.86 -0.78
C HIS A 59 -4.83 -8.86 -1.38
N LYS A 60 -4.69 -10.09 -0.85
CA LYS A 60 -5.55 -10.72 0.16
C LYS A 60 -4.80 -11.66 1.11
N PHE A 61 -5.43 -11.98 2.23
CA PHE A 61 -4.98 -13.00 3.18
C PHE A 61 -5.99 -14.14 3.23
N SER A 62 -5.50 -15.34 3.58
CA SER A 62 -6.34 -16.51 3.86
C SER A 62 -5.84 -17.22 5.11
N LEU A 63 -6.75 -17.52 6.03
CA LEU A 63 -6.43 -18.28 7.24
C LEU A 63 -6.14 -19.76 6.95
N ASP A 64 -6.59 -20.27 5.80
CA ASP A 64 -6.39 -21.68 5.41
C ASP A 64 -5.02 -21.96 4.79
N LEU A 65 -4.29 -20.93 4.34
CA LEU A 65 -3.01 -21.07 3.64
C LEU A 65 -1.82 -20.73 4.54
N GLN A 66 -1.77 -19.49 5.04
CA GLN A 66 -0.68 -19.01 5.90
C GLN A 66 -1.23 -18.04 6.95
N PRO A 67 -1.95 -18.54 7.98
CA PRO A 67 -2.58 -17.70 8.99
C PRO A 67 -1.57 -16.86 9.77
N ALA A 68 -0.32 -17.31 9.86
CA ALA A 68 0.77 -16.57 10.50
C ALA A 68 0.97 -15.17 9.89
N GLY A 69 0.85 -15.01 8.56
CA GLY A 69 1.00 -13.70 7.91
C GLY A 69 -0.07 -12.71 8.39
N TYR A 70 -1.32 -13.16 8.40
CA TYR A 70 -2.44 -12.38 8.95
C TYR A 70 -2.24 -12.03 10.43
N MET A 71 -1.81 -12.99 11.25
CA MET A 71 -1.58 -12.77 12.68
C MET A 71 -0.43 -11.79 12.95
N CYS A 72 0.65 -11.85 12.17
CA CYS A 72 1.74 -10.89 12.24
C CYS A 72 1.27 -9.47 11.92
N LEU A 73 0.50 -9.30 10.83
CA LEU A 73 -0.06 -8.00 10.47
C LEU A 73 -1.01 -7.47 11.56
N LEU A 74 -1.89 -8.33 12.09
CA LEU A 74 -2.82 -7.96 13.15
C LEU A 74 -2.09 -7.54 14.44
N LYS A 75 -1.02 -8.25 14.81
CA LYS A 75 -0.18 -7.89 15.95
C LYS A 75 0.45 -6.51 15.77
N GLU A 76 1.02 -6.24 14.59
CA GLU A 76 1.64 -4.94 14.28
C GLU A 76 0.62 -3.80 14.31
N ILE A 77 -0.56 -3.98 13.72
CA ILE A 77 -1.65 -2.99 13.77
C ILE A 77 -2.03 -2.68 15.21
N ARG A 78 -2.27 -3.71 16.05
CA ARG A 78 -2.60 -3.51 17.46
C ARG A 78 -1.49 -2.80 18.22
N TYR A 79 -0.23 -3.16 17.96
CA TYR A 79 0.92 -2.50 18.57
C TYR A 79 0.93 -1.00 18.25
N ARG A 80 0.75 -0.60 16.98
CA ARG A 80 0.69 0.81 16.57
C ARG A 80 -0.52 1.56 17.13
N SER A 81 -1.66 0.88 17.28
CA SER A 81 -2.85 1.50 17.92
C SER A 81 -2.62 1.84 19.39
N HIS A 82 -1.79 1.05 20.10
CA HIS A 82 -1.44 1.30 21.50
C HIS A 82 -0.17 2.15 21.67
N ASN A 83 0.63 2.28 20.61
CA ASN A 83 1.89 3.04 20.60
C ASN A 83 1.88 3.99 19.40
N PRO A 84 1.02 5.04 19.42
CA PRO A 84 0.92 5.96 18.30
C PRO A 84 2.26 6.67 18.09
N VAL A 85 2.66 6.77 16.84
CA VAL A 85 3.81 7.56 16.38
C VAL A 85 3.29 8.81 15.70
N ASP A 86 4.10 9.87 15.68
CA ASP A 86 3.77 11.07 14.93
C ASP A 86 3.60 10.70 13.45
N PHE A 87 2.43 11.05 12.91
CA PHE A 87 2.06 10.78 11.53
C PHE A 87 2.00 12.07 10.74
N ASP A 88 2.88 12.19 9.76
CA ASP A 88 2.85 13.29 8.80
C ASP A 88 1.85 13.00 7.68
N ALA A 89 0.75 13.74 7.67
CA ALA A 89 -0.32 13.60 6.69
C ALA A 89 -0.12 14.48 5.44
N VAL A 90 0.98 15.23 5.31
CA VAL A 90 1.20 16.17 4.20
C VAL A 90 1.09 15.46 2.85
N SER A 91 1.79 14.32 2.68
CA SER A 91 1.72 13.56 1.42
C SER A 91 0.30 13.05 1.10
N TYR A 92 -0.55 12.80 2.09
CA TYR A 92 -1.96 12.41 1.89
C TYR A 92 -2.81 13.60 1.46
N SER A 93 -2.53 14.79 1.99
CA SER A 93 -3.24 16.01 1.62
C SER A 93 -2.91 16.47 0.19
N GLU A 94 -1.72 16.13 -0.31
CA GLU A 94 -1.24 16.44 -1.66
C GLU A 94 -1.66 15.41 -2.72
N MET A 95 -2.45 14.38 -2.34
CA MET A 95 -2.97 13.43 -3.31
C MET A 95 -3.88 14.15 -4.32
N PRO A 96 -3.73 13.90 -5.65
CA PRO A 96 -4.55 14.58 -6.65
C PRO A 96 -6.05 14.48 -6.42
N THR A 97 -6.54 13.32 -5.98
CA THR A 97 -7.96 13.10 -5.69
C THR A 97 -8.46 13.94 -4.51
N VAL A 98 -7.61 14.17 -3.51
CA VAL A 98 -7.91 15.01 -2.34
C VAL A 98 -7.87 16.49 -2.73
N GLU A 99 -6.85 16.90 -3.47
CA GLU A 99 -6.69 18.28 -3.94
C GLU A 99 -7.83 18.73 -4.87
N LEU A 100 -8.22 17.87 -5.82
CA LEU A 100 -9.37 18.11 -6.69
C LEU A 100 -10.67 18.20 -5.89
N HIS A 101 -10.86 17.35 -4.88
CA HIS A 101 -12.01 17.42 -3.99
C HIS A 101 -12.02 18.72 -3.16
N ASN A 102 -10.86 19.25 -2.80
CA ASN A 102 -10.71 20.55 -2.14
C ASN A 102 -10.86 21.75 -3.09
N GLY A 103 -11.14 21.52 -4.38
CA GLY A 103 -11.45 22.57 -5.35
C GLY A 103 -10.25 23.12 -6.13
N LYS A 104 -9.05 22.53 -6.00
CA LYS A 104 -7.92 22.88 -6.86
C LYS A 104 -8.20 22.48 -8.31
N ARG A 105 -7.70 23.26 -9.27
CA ARG A 105 -7.74 22.88 -10.70
C ARG A 105 -6.64 21.86 -11.00
N ILE A 106 -6.79 21.08 -12.07
CA ILE A 106 -5.77 20.10 -12.52
C ILE A 106 -4.40 20.77 -12.74
N THR A 107 -4.38 22.03 -13.20
CA THR A 107 -3.16 22.82 -13.43
C THR A 107 -2.48 23.31 -12.14
N GLU A 108 -3.15 23.21 -10.99
CA GLU A 108 -2.71 23.71 -9.68
C GLU A 108 -2.37 22.57 -8.71
N LEU A 109 -2.38 21.32 -9.18
CA LEU A 109 -2.05 20.16 -8.38
C LEU A 109 -0.58 20.17 -7.99
N THR A 110 -0.30 19.72 -6.77
CA THR A 110 1.07 19.66 -6.25
C THR A 110 1.89 18.61 -7.00
N HIS A 111 1.28 17.44 -7.27
CA HIS A 111 1.90 16.32 -7.99
C HIS A 111 0.99 15.83 -9.13
N PRO A 112 0.90 16.55 -10.26
CA PRO A 112 0.01 16.18 -11.36
C PRO A 112 0.37 14.82 -11.99
N GLU A 113 1.62 14.39 -11.90
CA GLU A 113 2.09 13.11 -12.39
C GLU A 113 1.53 11.91 -11.62
N TRP A 114 1.03 12.11 -10.39
CA TRP A 114 0.41 11.03 -9.61
C TRP A 114 -0.99 10.67 -10.11
N LEU A 115 -1.65 11.52 -10.89
CA LEU A 115 -2.99 11.25 -11.45
C LEU A 115 -3.01 9.96 -12.26
N LEU A 116 -1.97 9.73 -13.05
CA LEU A 116 -1.85 8.59 -13.97
C LEU A 116 -1.08 7.41 -13.36
N GLN A 117 -0.50 7.58 -12.16
CA GLN A 117 0.23 6.52 -11.49
C GLN A 117 -0.72 5.65 -10.66
N SER A 118 -0.89 4.41 -11.11
CA SER A 118 -1.56 3.40 -10.30
C SER A 118 -0.64 2.83 -9.21
N SER A 119 -1.24 2.37 -8.11
CA SER A 119 -0.55 1.52 -7.12
C SER A 119 -0.09 0.18 -7.73
N PHE A 120 -0.69 -0.25 -8.84
CA PHE A 120 -0.26 -1.42 -9.61
C PHE A 120 1.20 -1.24 -10.06
N TYR A 121 2.06 -2.18 -9.65
CA TYR A 121 3.41 -2.32 -10.19
C TYR A 121 3.32 -2.44 -11.72
N LYS A 122 4.07 -1.59 -12.41
CA LYS A 122 4.51 -1.79 -13.80
C LYS A 122 5.94 -2.29 -13.75
#